data_AF-A0A522SB65-F1
#
_entry.id   AF-A0A522SB65-F1
#
_cell.length_a   1.000
_cell.length_b   1.000
_cell.length_c   1.000
_cell.angle_alpha   90.00
_cell.angle_beta   90.00
_cell.angle_gamma   90.00
#
_symmetry.space_group_name_H-M   'P 1'
#
loop_
_entity.id
_entity.type
_entity.pdbx_description
1 polymer ?
#
loop_
_entity_poly.entity_id
_entity_poly.type
_entity_poly.pdbx_seq_one_letter_code
_entity_poly.pdbx_strand_id
1 'polypeptide(L)'
;MFRHTMSLCTATRPRATRDTRAASPRVPWMKPLLAATFLLASGAASAQIPNRTSGVVERPIEAAAWQTCIGKADAERLACFDDWAHEQQKLDAAVAERPHPVEAVPAQATEAQKTPAGRAPASVVAAKPPEATEETRPGPVGVVAVGLEQGCRDRQFSELSRFWELEAGSSCPRFGLRAYHPNLLTIADGNRVDRQPQSPNPIDSATHPTAYGKQEARFVISIRTKLASGLLTPAAGTRRDSLWVAYTQQSYWQVFNGALSRPFRNTDYMPELIYVYPTTLALPGGWTWRYSGAGLVHQSNGQSDPLSRSWNRAYLMAGFEKDDRFNLQVRVWKRFPESFAKDNNPDITTKVGRGDLTFGWNIDSKNTLRATYTGTFNRYGSERLEWSHALGAGNGRFSGLRFYMGLFHGYGDSLIDYNFKRTVFSVGLSLVDF
;
A
#
# COMPACT_ATOMS: atom_id res chain seq x y z
N MET A 1 -52.96 36.04 -35.02
CA MET A 1 -52.20 37.25 -35.38
C MET A 1 -52.94 38.47 -34.87
N PHE A 2 -52.31 39.33 -34.07
CA PHE A 2 -52.38 40.80 -34.10
C PHE A 2 -51.34 41.34 -33.08
N ARG A 3 -50.92 42.61 -33.19
CA ARG A 3 -49.74 43.16 -32.47
C ARG A 3 -50.12 44.27 -31.49
N HIS A 4 -49.21 44.47 -30.50
CA HIS A 4 -48.72 45.68 -29.78
C HIS A 4 -49.53 47.02 -29.85
N THR A 5 -49.41 48.00 -28.94
CA THR A 5 -48.30 48.40 -28.00
C THR A 5 -48.80 49.43 -26.95
N MET A 6 -47.93 49.84 -25.99
CA MET A 6 -47.89 51.17 -25.30
C MET A 6 -48.98 51.52 -24.24
N SER A 7 -48.75 52.41 -23.25
CA SER A 7 -47.50 52.85 -22.55
C SER A 7 -47.75 53.65 -21.23
N LEU A 8 -46.83 53.50 -20.25
CA LEU A 8 -46.32 54.42 -19.20
C LEU A 8 -47.20 55.44 -18.40
N CYS A 9 -47.07 55.36 -17.04
CA CYS A 9 -46.92 56.42 -15.99
C CYS A 9 -47.95 57.59 -15.86
N THR A 10 -48.31 58.10 -14.67
CA THR A 10 -47.47 58.66 -13.56
C THR A 10 -48.20 58.82 -12.18
N ALA A 11 -47.41 58.88 -11.08
CA ALA A 11 -47.68 59.51 -9.75
C ALA A 11 -48.88 59.01 -8.87
N THR A 12 -49.01 59.23 -7.54
CA THR A 12 -48.27 60.05 -6.53
C THR A 12 -48.27 59.37 -5.11
N ARG A 13 -47.45 59.84 -4.15
CA ARG A 13 -47.34 59.41 -2.70
C ARG A 13 -48.18 60.32 -1.76
N PRO A 14 -48.60 59.94 -0.52
CA PRO A 14 -47.78 59.70 0.72
C PRO A 14 -48.15 58.44 1.56
N ARG A 15 -47.27 57.84 2.40
CA ARG A 15 -46.94 58.13 3.84
C ARG A 15 -48.19 58.06 4.76
N ALA A 16 -48.23 57.43 5.95
CA ALA A 16 -47.21 57.00 6.93
C ALA A 16 -47.85 55.98 7.95
N THR A 17 -47.26 55.31 8.95
CA THR A 17 -45.91 54.80 9.36
C THR A 17 -46.06 54.02 10.69
N ARG A 18 -45.34 52.90 10.94
CA ARG A 18 -45.02 52.45 12.33
C ARG A 18 -43.80 51.53 12.43
N ASP A 19 -42.94 51.80 13.41
CA ASP A 19 -41.80 50.95 13.83
C ASP A 19 -42.25 49.74 14.69
N THR A 20 -41.45 48.67 14.66
CA THR A 20 -40.87 48.10 15.88
C THR A 20 -39.50 47.50 15.56
N ARG A 21 -38.52 47.66 16.47
CA ARG A 21 -37.15 47.14 16.32
C ARG A 21 -36.97 45.84 17.10
N ALA A 22 -36.19 44.92 16.54
CA ALA A 22 -35.45 43.91 17.30
C ALA A 22 -34.05 43.79 16.67
N ALA A 23 -33.00 43.78 17.49
CA ALA A 23 -31.61 43.79 17.01
C ALA A 23 -30.86 42.53 17.47
N SER A 24 -30.14 41.88 16.56
CA SER A 24 -29.22 40.79 16.85
C SER A 24 -27.77 41.30 16.91
N PRO A 25 -26.95 40.88 17.89
CA PRO A 25 -25.58 41.36 18.02
C PRO A 25 -24.65 40.77 16.94
N ARG A 26 -23.67 41.56 16.51
CA ARG A 26 -22.56 41.11 15.66
C ARG A 26 -21.42 40.60 16.54
N VAL A 27 -20.86 39.44 16.23
CA VAL A 27 -19.61 38.93 16.83
C VAL A 27 -18.48 39.13 15.80
N PRO A 28 -17.30 39.68 16.19
CA PRO A 28 -16.24 40.05 15.25
C PRO A 28 -15.40 38.85 14.77
N TRP A 29 -14.68 39.04 13.66
CA TRP A 29 -13.73 38.07 13.13
C TRP A 29 -12.51 37.87 14.04
N MET A 30 -12.02 36.63 14.13
CA MET A 30 -10.65 36.32 14.53
C MET A 30 -9.96 35.53 13.41
N LYS A 31 -8.72 35.92 13.07
CA LYS A 31 -7.86 35.23 12.10
C LYS A 31 -6.97 34.23 12.82
N PRO A 32 -6.83 32.97 12.36
CA PRO A 32 -5.73 32.11 12.76
C PRO A 32 -4.48 32.45 11.93
N LEU A 33 -3.49 33.08 12.55
CA LEU A 33 -2.11 33.09 12.06
C LEU A 33 -1.34 32.02 12.85
N LEU A 34 -0.87 30.98 12.16
CA LEU A 34 0.02 29.96 12.72
C LEU A 34 1.27 29.84 11.86
N ALA A 35 2.25 30.70 12.14
CA ALA A 35 3.61 30.54 11.65
C ALA A 35 4.39 29.66 12.65
N ALA A 36 4.83 28.49 12.21
CA ALA A 36 5.63 27.58 13.03
C ALA A 36 7.13 27.81 12.78
N THR A 37 7.74 28.72 13.55
CA THR A 37 9.20 28.93 13.54
C THR A 37 9.92 27.84 14.31
N PHE A 38 10.60 26.94 13.58
CA PHE A 38 11.58 26.03 14.17
C PHE A 38 12.82 26.82 14.60
N LEU A 39 13.10 26.86 15.91
CA LEU A 39 14.37 27.32 16.46
C LEU A 39 15.16 26.11 16.96
N LEU A 40 16.36 25.94 16.39
CA LEU A 40 17.33 24.94 16.84
C LEU A 40 18.02 25.43 18.12
N ALA A 41 17.91 24.66 19.19
CA ALA A 41 18.64 24.88 20.43
C ALA A 41 19.44 23.62 20.80
N SER A 42 20.73 23.62 20.46
CA SER A 42 21.67 22.54 20.81
C SER A 42 22.13 22.67 22.26
N GLY A 43 21.69 21.76 23.14
CA GLY A 43 22.15 21.68 24.52
C GLY A 43 22.71 20.29 24.84
N ALA A 44 24.03 20.17 24.96
CA ALA A 44 24.69 18.94 25.40
C ALA A 44 24.82 18.94 26.93
N ALA A 45 24.30 17.90 27.59
CA ALA A 45 24.47 17.68 29.02
C ALA A 45 24.68 16.18 29.28
N SER A 46 25.91 15.81 29.66
CA SER A 46 26.25 14.42 29.98
C SER A 46 25.73 14.03 31.36
N ALA A 47 24.92 12.98 31.44
CA ALA A 47 24.54 12.32 32.69
C ALA A 47 25.20 10.94 32.76
N GLN A 48 26.16 10.77 33.66
CA GLN A 48 26.77 9.46 33.94
C GLN A 48 25.84 8.63 34.83
N ILE A 49 25.57 7.38 34.44
CA ILE A 49 24.84 6.41 35.24
C ILE A 49 25.84 5.32 35.69
N PRO A 50 25.88 4.95 36.99
CA PRO A 50 26.88 4.00 37.48
C PRO A 50 26.56 2.57 37.05
N ASN A 51 27.59 1.85 36.57
CA ASN A 51 27.48 0.42 36.27
C ASN A 51 27.22 -0.39 37.55
N ARG A 52 26.10 -1.11 37.59
CA ARG A 52 25.96 -2.32 38.41
C ARG A 52 26.31 -3.53 37.56
N THR A 53 27.35 -4.25 37.94
CA THR A 53 27.62 -5.58 37.39
C THR A 53 26.52 -6.55 37.82
N SER A 54 26.04 -7.36 36.89
CA SER A 54 25.11 -8.47 37.14
C SER A 54 25.43 -9.55 36.14
N GLY A 55 26.03 -10.64 36.61
CA GLY A 55 26.52 -11.72 35.75
C GLY A 55 25.36 -12.51 35.16
N VAL A 56 25.11 -12.32 33.87
CA VAL A 56 24.26 -13.21 33.07
C VAL A 56 25.19 -14.14 32.29
N VAL A 57 25.02 -15.46 32.44
CA VAL A 57 25.71 -16.44 31.60
C VAL A 57 24.99 -16.48 30.25
N GLU A 58 25.43 -15.62 29.36
CA GLU A 58 24.87 -15.49 28.02
C GLU A 58 25.29 -16.69 27.16
N ARG A 59 24.38 -17.67 27.02
CA ARG A 59 24.52 -18.73 26.00
C ARG A 59 24.36 -18.08 24.62
N PRO A 60 25.37 -18.13 23.73
CA PRO A 60 25.27 -17.48 22.43
C PRO A 60 24.19 -18.14 21.58
N ILE A 61 23.30 -17.31 21.02
CA ILE A 61 22.41 -17.69 19.93
C ILE A 61 23.27 -17.86 18.67
N GLU A 62 22.98 -18.85 17.82
CA GLU A 62 23.81 -19.24 16.65
C GLU A 62 23.87 -18.19 15.51
N ALA A 63 23.42 -16.96 15.75
CA ALA A 63 23.52 -15.81 14.85
C ALA A 63 24.96 -15.24 14.74
N ALA A 64 25.96 -16.11 14.62
CA ALA A 64 27.38 -15.76 14.62
C ALA A 64 28.29 -16.68 13.77
N ALA A 65 27.78 -17.73 13.12
CA ALA A 65 28.60 -18.81 12.52
C ALA A 65 29.78 -18.31 11.65
N TRP A 66 29.51 -17.46 10.65
CA TRP A 66 30.55 -16.90 9.75
C TRP A 66 31.58 -16.00 10.46
N GLN A 67 31.25 -15.44 11.62
CA GLN A 67 32.13 -14.54 12.37
C GLN A 67 33.34 -15.28 12.94
N THR A 68 33.22 -16.60 13.15
CA THR A 68 34.34 -17.48 13.55
C THR A 68 35.45 -17.56 12.50
N CYS A 69 35.17 -17.19 11.24
CA CYS A 69 36.17 -17.13 10.17
C CYS A 69 37.01 -15.85 10.20
N ILE A 70 36.55 -14.77 10.84
CA ILE A 70 37.17 -13.42 10.74
C ILE A 70 38.60 -13.41 11.32
N GLY A 71 38.89 -14.24 12.32
CA GLY A 71 40.19 -14.32 13.00
C GLY A 71 41.19 -15.33 12.42
N LYS A 72 40.91 -15.99 11.29
CA LYS A 72 41.75 -17.04 10.70
C LYS A 72 42.80 -16.49 9.73
N ALA A 73 43.89 -17.24 9.52
CA ALA A 73 44.88 -16.96 8.48
C ALA A 73 44.28 -17.16 7.07
N ASP A 74 44.78 -16.47 6.04
CA ASP A 74 44.07 -16.29 4.77
C ASP A 74 43.52 -17.56 4.11
N ALA A 75 44.31 -18.64 4.03
CA ALA A 75 43.86 -19.90 3.44
C ALA A 75 42.81 -20.63 4.30
N GLU A 76 43.00 -20.65 5.62
CA GLU A 76 42.04 -21.22 6.58
C GLU A 76 40.74 -20.40 6.66
N ARG A 77 40.86 -19.08 6.48
CA ARG A 77 39.75 -18.13 6.44
C ARG A 77 38.90 -18.34 5.20
N LEU A 78 39.54 -18.50 4.03
CA LEU A 78 38.85 -18.82 2.78
C LEU A 78 38.10 -20.15 2.91
N ALA A 79 38.78 -21.22 3.33
CA ALA A 79 38.15 -22.53 3.56
C ALA A 79 36.96 -22.45 4.54
N CYS A 80 37.09 -21.72 5.64
CA CYS A 80 36.01 -21.49 6.61
C CYS A 80 34.78 -20.80 6.01
N PHE A 81 34.99 -19.83 5.10
CA PHE A 81 33.89 -19.19 4.37
C PHE A 81 33.28 -20.09 3.29
N ASP A 82 34.09 -20.90 2.61
CA ASP A 82 33.64 -21.85 1.59
C ASP A 82 32.81 -22.99 2.21
N ASP A 83 33.25 -23.55 3.34
CA ASP A 83 32.52 -24.55 4.12
C ASP A 83 31.17 -24.00 4.61
N TRP A 84 31.16 -22.81 5.21
CA TRP A 84 29.93 -22.14 5.65
C TRP A 84 28.96 -21.88 4.49
N ALA A 85 29.47 -21.43 3.33
CA ALA A 85 28.65 -21.23 2.13
C ALA A 85 28.08 -22.55 1.60
N HIS A 86 28.82 -23.64 1.69
CA HIS A 86 28.34 -24.98 1.35
C HIS A 86 27.26 -25.50 2.30
N GLU A 87 27.27 -25.10 3.58
CA GLU A 87 26.17 -25.40 4.52
C GLU A 87 24.91 -24.61 4.19
N GLN A 88 25.03 -23.32 3.87
CA GLN A 88 23.85 -22.52 3.45
C GLN A 88 23.20 -23.09 2.18
N GLN A 89 23.98 -23.50 1.19
CA GLN A 89 23.45 -24.15 -0.03
C GLN A 89 22.68 -25.45 0.27
N LYS A 90 23.11 -26.25 1.25
CA LYS A 90 22.39 -27.46 1.67
C LYS A 90 21.08 -27.11 2.38
N LEU A 91 21.05 -26.04 3.17
CA LEU A 91 19.84 -25.54 3.82
C LEU A 91 18.83 -25.00 2.80
N ASP A 92 19.26 -24.19 1.83
CA ASP A 92 18.41 -23.68 0.75
C ASP A 92 17.79 -24.83 -0.08
N ALA A 93 18.58 -25.84 -0.44
CA ALA A 93 18.09 -27.03 -1.12
C ALA A 93 17.06 -27.81 -0.27
N ALA A 94 17.36 -28.03 1.02
CA ALA A 94 16.46 -28.71 1.95
C ALA A 94 15.19 -27.91 2.33
N VAL A 95 15.12 -26.62 1.99
CA VAL A 95 13.90 -25.81 2.02
C VAL A 95 13.12 -25.94 0.71
N ALA A 96 13.81 -25.94 -0.43
CA ALA A 96 13.20 -26.08 -1.76
C ALA A 96 12.54 -27.46 -1.99
N GLU A 97 13.04 -28.53 -1.36
CA GLU A 97 12.53 -29.90 -1.52
C GLU A 97 11.36 -30.27 -0.59
N ARG A 98 10.93 -29.39 0.34
CA ARG A 98 9.83 -29.70 1.28
C ARG A 98 8.44 -29.63 0.61
N PRO A 99 7.66 -30.73 0.61
CA PRO A 99 6.26 -30.67 0.23
C PRO A 99 5.44 -29.81 1.20
N HIS A 100 4.47 -29.05 0.69
CA HIS A 100 3.56 -28.27 1.52
C HIS A 100 2.72 -29.19 2.43
N PRO A 101 2.67 -28.97 3.76
CA PRO A 101 1.81 -29.75 4.65
C PRO A 101 0.33 -29.42 4.40
N VAL A 102 -0.35 -30.27 3.63
CA VAL A 102 -1.81 -30.30 3.56
C VAL A 102 -2.31 -31.45 4.44
N GLU A 103 -2.76 -31.12 5.65
CA GLU A 103 -4.00 -31.66 6.22
C GLU A 103 -4.39 -30.95 7.53
N ALA A 104 -5.68 -30.97 7.86
CA ALA A 104 -6.22 -30.40 9.09
C ALA A 104 -6.40 -31.50 10.14
N VAL A 105 -5.96 -31.25 11.37
CA VAL A 105 -6.22 -32.16 12.51
C VAL A 105 -7.64 -31.93 13.03
N PRO A 106 -8.56 -32.91 12.97
CA PRO A 106 -9.86 -32.80 13.61
C PRO A 106 -9.72 -33.02 15.12
N ALA A 107 -10.12 -32.04 15.93
CA ALA A 107 -10.23 -32.22 17.37
C ALA A 107 -11.52 -33.01 17.70
N GLN A 108 -11.40 -34.12 18.42
CA GLN A 108 -12.50 -34.75 19.13
C GLN A 108 -12.17 -34.93 20.61
N ALA A 109 -13.22 -34.98 21.43
CA ALA A 109 -13.15 -34.65 22.84
C ALA A 109 -12.83 -35.85 23.75
N THR A 110 -12.51 -35.52 24.99
CA THR A 110 -12.38 -36.44 26.11
C THR A 110 -13.67 -37.22 26.39
N GLU A 111 -13.54 -38.53 26.59
CA GLU A 111 -14.40 -39.26 27.52
C GLU A 111 -13.53 -40.14 28.42
N ALA A 112 -13.90 -40.25 29.69
CA ALA A 112 -13.12 -40.97 30.70
C ALA A 112 -14.03 -41.91 31.48
N GLN A 113 -13.68 -43.20 31.60
CA GLN A 113 -14.27 -44.08 32.61
C GLN A 113 -13.46 -45.36 32.92
N LYS A 114 -13.20 -45.53 34.22
CA LYS A 114 -13.15 -46.80 35.00
C LYS A 114 -12.13 -47.91 34.63
N THR A 115 -11.17 -48.08 35.54
CA THR A 115 -10.47 -49.34 35.86
C THR A 115 -11.45 -50.43 36.37
N PRO A 116 -11.02 -51.72 36.46
CA PRO A 116 -10.60 -52.19 37.79
C PRO A 116 -9.44 -53.22 37.84
N ALA A 117 -8.66 -53.12 38.93
CA ALA A 117 -7.94 -54.16 39.70
C ALA A 117 -7.01 -55.20 39.01
N GLY A 118 -5.77 -55.34 39.51
CA GLY A 118 -4.76 -56.24 38.92
C GLY A 118 -3.53 -56.68 39.76
N ARG A 119 -3.66 -56.90 41.08
CA ARG A 119 -2.72 -57.69 41.93
C ARG A 119 -1.32 -57.11 42.24
N ALA A 120 -0.88 -57.24 43.50
CA ALA A 120 0.50 -57.04 43.99
C ALA A 120 1.06 -58.37 44.57
N PRO A 121 2.35 -58.48 44.94
CA PRO A 121 2.76 -58.10 46.32
C PRO A 121 4.15 -57.45 46.48
N ALA A 122 4.53 -57.16 47.74
CA ALA A 122 5.73 -56.47 48.26
C ALA A 122 7.08 -57.20 47.97
N SER A 123 8.30 -56.74 48.34
CA SER A 123 8.83 -55.88 49.43
C SER A 123 10.34 -55.53 49.13
N VAL A 124 11.21 -54.83 49.91
CA VAL A 124 11.24 -54.24 51.28
C VAL A 124 12.25 -53.03 51.31
N VAL A 125 12.50 -52.43 52.49
CA VAL A 125 13.62 -51.51 52.89
C VAL A 125 13.46 -50.01 52.51
N ALA A 126 14.04 -49.13 53.34
CA ALA A 126 13.85 -47.67 53.32
C ALA A 126 15.16 -46.87 53.53
N ALA A 127 15.15 -45.61 53.05
CA ALA A 127 16.09 -44.54 53.40
C ALA A 127 15.41 -43.15 53.25
N LYS A 128 16.04 -42.07 53.73
CA LYS A 128 15.51 -40.68 53.71
C LYS A 128 16.58 -39.71 53.10
N PRO A 129 16.33 -38.39 52.97
CA PRO A 129 16.66 -37.54 51.79
C PRO A 129 18.10 -36.94 51.87
N PRO A 130 18.64 -36.10 50.94
CA PRO A 130 18.05 -35.23 49.88
C PRO A 130 18.11 -35.88 48.47
N GLU A 131 17.84 -35.23 47.32
CA GLU A 131 17.93 -33.80 46.94
C GLU A 131 16.88 -33.41 45.86
N ALA A 132 16.75 -32.13 45.55
CA ALA A 132 15.70 -31.64 44.65
C ALA A 132 16.06 -31.82 43.17
N THR A 133 15.34 -32.70 42.47
CA THR A 133 15.38 -32.81 41.00
C THR A 133 14.38 -31.86 40.36
N GLU A 134 14.84 -31.01 39.43
CA GLU A 134 13.94 -30.22 38.59
C GLU A 134 13.21 -31.13 37.60
N GLU A 135 11.87 -31.13 37.63
CA GLU A 135 11.07 -31.76 36.59
C GLU A 135 11.17 -30.94 35.30
N THR A 136 11.99 -31.40 34.35
CA THR A 136 12.06 -30.86 32.98
C THR A 136 10.75 -31.09 32.24
N ARG A 137 9.77 -30.19 32.47
CA ARG A 137 8.54 -30.14 31.69
C ARG A 137 8.90 -29.88 30.22
N PRO A 138 8.31 -30.60 29.25
CA PRO A 138 8.51 -30.28 27.85
C PRO A 138 7.95 -28.88 27.58
N GLY A 139 8.84 -27.95 27.22
CA GLY A 139 8.45 -26.60 26.81
C GLY A 139 7.56 -26.64 25.56
N PRO A 140 6.74 -25.61 25.32
CA PRO A 140 5.95 -25.53 24.09
C PRO A 140 6.87 -25.62 22.87
N VAL A 141 6.50 -26.45 21.90
CA VAL A 141 7.31 -26.74 20.70
C VAL A 141 7.70 -25.42 20.05
N GLY A 142 9.01 -25.11 20.07
CA GLY A 142 9.52 -23.89 19.48
C GLY A 142 9.23 -23.87 17.99
N VAL A 143 8.55 -22.82 17.52
CA VAL A 143 8.46 -22.51 16.09
C VAL A 143 9.90 -22.21 15.63
N VAL A 144 10.52 -23.19 14.96
CA VAL A 144 11.91 -23.08 14.52
C VAL A 144 12.00 -21.92 13.52
N ALA A 145 12.80 -20.91 13.83
CA ALA A 145 12.84 -19.63 13.12
C ALA A 145 13.62 -19.69 11.79
N VAL A 146 13.34 -20.69 10.97
CA VAL A 146 13.91 -20.87 9.63
C VAL A 146 13.21 -19.91 8.67
N GLY A 147 13.87 -18.79 8.31
CA GLY A 147 13.38 -17.84 7.29
C GLY A 147 13.44 -16.35 7.64
N LEU A 148 13.79 -15.97 8.88
CA LEU A 148 13.73 -14.57 9.35
C LEU A 148 14.58 -13.56 8.55
N GLU A 149 15.55 -13.99 7.73
CA GLU A 149 16.36 -13.09 6.90
C GLU A 149 15.60 -12.47 5.71
N GLN A 150 14.49 -13.07 5.24
CA GLN A 150 13.78 -12.57 4.05
C GLN A 150 12.59 -11.66 4.36
N GLY A 151 11.97 -11.77 5.54
CA GLY A 151 10.95 -10.82 6.02
C GLY A 151 9.78 -10.62 5.04
N CYS A 152 9.55 -9.37 4.62
CA CYS A 152 8.54 -9.03 3.61
C CYS A 152 8.79 -9.62 2.20
N ARG A 153 9.93 -10.28 1.96
CA ARG A 153 10.21 -11.05 0.73
C ARG A 153 10.08 -12.56 0.92
N ASP A 154 9.87 -13.05 2.15
CA ASP A 154 9.69 -14.47 2.44
C ASP A 154 8.43 -15.01 1.76
N ARG A 155 8.64 -15.91 0.80
CA ARG A 155 7.60 -16.52 -0.05
C ARG A 155 6.74 -17.57 0.67
N GLN A 156 7.02 -17.89 1.94
CA GLN A 156 6.10 -18.66 2.77
C GLN A 156 4.82 -17.87 3.12
N PHE A 157 4.89 -16.53 3.11
CA PHE A 157 3.72 -15.66 3.27
C PHE A 157 3.14 -15.27 1.91
N SER A 158 1.81 -15.17 1.82
CA SER A 158 1.08 -14.83 0.57
C SER A 158 1.35 -13.42 0.05
N GLU A 159 1.11 -13.17 -1.25
CA GLU A 159 1.31 -11.86 -1.91
C GLU A 159 0.77 -10.68 -1.09
N LEU A 160 -0.49 -10.72 -0.61
CA LEU A 160 -1.04 -9.59 0.15
C LEU A 160 -0.47 -9.48 1.57
N SER A 161 0.00 -10.58 2.17
CA SER A 161 0.68 -10.56 3.47
C SER A 161 2.08 -9.96 3.37
N ARG A 162 2.89 -10.40 2.40
CA ARG A 162 4.17 -9.75 2.02
C ARG A 162 3.95 -8.28 1.67
N PHE A 163 2.88 -7.96 0.94
CA PHE A 163 2.59 -6.59 0.54
C PHE A 163 2.27 -5.69 1.75
N TRP A 164 1.30 -6.02 2.61
CA TRP A 164 0.90 -5.13 3.71
C TRP A 164 1.57 -5.42 5.07
N GLU A 165 2.48 -6.40 5.09
CA GLU A 165 3.25 -6.85 6.27
C GLU A 165 2.31 -7.26 7.42
N LEU A 166 1.34 -8.11 7.07
CA LEU A 166 0.18 -8.48 7.88
C LEU A 166 0.49 -9.48 9.00
N GLU A 167 1.68 -10.06 8.98
CA GLU A 167 2.19 -11.06 9.92
C GLU A 167 3.63 -10.74 10.35
N ALA A 168 4.01 -11.18 11.54
CA ALA A 168 5.33 -10.89 12.12
C ALA A 168 6.51 -11.41 11.26
N GLY A 169 6.36 -12.55 10.59
CA GLY A 169 7.37 -13.06 9.64
C GLY A 169 7.41 -12.25 8.34
N SER A 170 6.26 -11.79 7.83
CA SER A 170 6.17 -10.91 6.65
C SER A 170 6.66 -9.47 6.88
N SER A 171 7.21 -9.15 8.06
CA SER A 171 7.54 -7.76 8.44
C SER A 171 8.98 -7.39 8.12
N CYS A 172 9.17 -6.38 7.27
CA CYS A 172 10.45 -5.71 7.05
C CYS A 172 10.64 -4.49 8.00
N PRO A 173 11.88 -3.95 8.10
CA PRO A 173 12.17 -2.75 8.89
C PRO A 173 11.27 -1.54 8.56
N ARG A 174 10.99 -0.72 9.57
CA ARG A 174 10.27 0.56 9.39
C ARG A 174 11.10 1.56 8.59
N PHE A 175 10.45 2.59 8.06
CA PHE A 175 11.05 3.70 7.30
C PHE A 175 11.70 3.36 5.95
N GLY A 176 12.13 2.12 5.70
CA GLY A 176 12.60 1.67 4.39
C GLY A 176 11.56 1.85 3.27
N LEU A 177 12.01 2.32 2.10
CA LEU A 177 11.15 2.49 0.93
C LEU A 177 10.86 1.15 0.25
N ARG A 178 9.60 0.92 -0.11
CA ARG A 178 9.11 -0.21 -0.90
C ARG A 178 8.29 0.27 -2.09
N ALA A 179 8.07 -0.56 -3.09
CA ALA A 179 7.09 -0.26 -4.14
C ALA A 179 5.65 -0.23 -3.58
N TYR A 180 4.78 0.61 -4.16
CA TYR A 180 3.33 0.62 -3.84
C TYR A 180 2.50 0.20 -5.06
N HIS A 181 2.45 1.03 -6.10
CA HIS A 181 2.07 0.61 -7.43
C HIS A 181 3.33 0.25 -8.25
N PRO A 182 3.20 -0.40 -9.42
CA PRO A 182 4.34 -0.63 -10.31
C PRO A 182 5.08 0.68 -10.64
N ASN A 183 6.40 0.68 -10.54
CA ASN A 183 7.23 1.82 -10.95
C ASN A 183 7.53 1.68 -12.44
N LEU A 184 6.94 2.52 -13.29
CA LEU A 184 6.89 2.33 -14.74
C LEU A 184 7.78 3.32 -15.49
N LEU A 185 8.39 2.85 -16.57
CA LEU A 185 8.88 3.67 -17.69
C LEU A 185 8.38 3.06 -19.00
N THR A 186 7.45 3.76 -19.66
CA THR A 186 6.73 3.25 -20.83
C THR A 186 6.65 4.29 -21.94
N ILE A 187 6.61 3.83 -23.18
CA ILE A 187 6.09 4.60 -24.31
C ILE A 187 4.61 4.27 -24.46
N ALA A 188 3.79 5.30 -24.58
CA ALA A 188 2.34 5.21 -24.69
C ALA A 188 1.86 5.84 -26.01
N ASP A 189 0.93 5.18 -26.70
CA ASP A 189 0.22 5.73 -27.85
C ASP A 189 -1.29 5.77 -27.58
N GLY A 190 -1.89 6.94 -27.74
CA GLY A 190 -3.30 7.19 -27.48
C GLY A 190 -4.10 7.46 -28.75
N ASN A 191 -5.27 6.83 -28.90
CA ASN A 191 -6.16 7.10 -30.05
C ASN A 191 -6.51 8.59 -30.19
N ARG A 192 -6.55 9.32 -29.07
CA ARG A 192 -6.65 10.78 -28.93
C ARG A 192 -5.87 11.28 -27.71
N VAL A 193 -5.56 12.57 -27.71
CA VAL A 193 -4.93 13.33 -26.62
C VAL A 193 -5.77 14.58 -26.39
N ASP A 194 -5.95 15.03 -25.14
CA ASP A 194 -6.58 16.33 -24.92
C ASP A 194 -5.61 17.45 -25.30
N ARG A 195 -6.12 18.43 -26.04
CA ARG A 195 -5.39 19.61 -26.49
C ARG A 195 -5.90 20.88 -25.80
N GLN A 196 -7.11 20.88 -25.25
CA GLN A 196 -7.72 22.05 -24.62
C GLN A 196 -8.58 21.64 -23.41
N PRO A 197 -7.98 21.16 -22.31
CA PRO A 197 -8.70 20.61 -21.17
C PRO A 197 -9.74 21.57 -20.59
N GLN A 198 -10.95 21.09 -20.39
CA GLN A 198 -12.10 21.87 -19.88
C GLN A 198 -12.48 21.43 -18.46
N SER A 199 -13.30 22.22 -17.79
CA SER A 199 -13.90 21.90 -16.50
C SER A 199 -15.27 22.59 -16.35
N PRO A 200 -16.22 22.06 -15.55
CA PRO A 200 -17.43 22.79 -15.18
C PRO A 200 -17.15 24.12 -14.46
N ASN A 201 -15.97 24.27 -13.83
CA ASN A 201 -15.50 25.56 -13.34
C ASN A 201 -14.85 26.33 -14.51
N PRO A 202 -15.33 27.55 -14.87
CA PRO A 202 -14.80 28.31 -16.00
C PRO A 202 -13.36 28.79 -15.82
N ILE A 203 -12.88 28.92 -14.58
CA ILE A 203 -11.49 29.30 -14.29
C ILE A 203 -10.54 28.17 -14.73
N ASP A 204 -10.96 26.92 -14.53
CA ASP A 204 -10.22 25.69 -14.83
C ASP A 204 -10.39 25.19 -16.28
N SER A 205 -10.65 26.09 -17.23
CA SER A 205 -10.91 25.73 -18.64
C SER A 205 -9.93 26.42 -19.59
N ALA A 206 -9.15 25.61 -20.33
CA ALA A 206 -8.11 26.11 -21.21
C ALA A 206 -8.69 26.97 -22.34
N THR A 207 -8.15 28.19 -22.51
CA THR A 207 -8.63 29.18 -23.48
C THR A 207 -8.18 28.90 -24.92
N HIS A 208 -7.05 28.22 -25.10
CA HIS A 208 -6.47 27.90 -26.40
C HIS A 208 -5.98 26.44 -26.47
N PRO A 209 -6.03 25.79 -27.64
CA PRO A 209 -5.55 24.42 -27.81
C PRO A 209 -4.02 24.36 -27.99
N THR A 210 -3.36 23.52 -27.19
CA THR A 210 -1.93 23.19 -27.36
C THR A 210 -1.76 22.03 -28.34
N ALA A 211 -0.76 22.09 -29.22
CA ALA A 211 -0.51 21.11 -30.29
C ALA A 211 0.11 19.77 -29.80
N TYR A 212 -0.43 19.17 -28.75
CA TYR A 212 0.06 17.91 -28.20
C TYR A 212 -0.09 16.73 -29.18
N GLY A 213 0.92 15.86 -29.21
CA GLY A 213 0.95 14.60 -29.94
C GLY A 213 0.26 13.46 -29.18
N LYS A 214 -0.05 12.38 -29.89
CA LYS A 214 -0.71 11.18 -29.36
C LYS A 214 0.24 10.25 -28.61
N GLN A 215 1.51 10.26 -29.02
CA GLN A 215 2.60 9.48 -28.46
C GLN A 215 3.28 10.24 -27.32
N GLU A 216 3.41 9.60 -26.17
CA GLU A 216 3.99 10.17 -24.94
C GLU A 216 4.92 9.13 -24.28
N ALA A 217 5.94 9.58 -23.57
CA ALA A 217 6.57 8.74 -22.55
C ALA A 217 5.78 8.90 -21.25
N ARG A 218 5.26 7.80 -20.71
CA ARG A 218 4.56 7.74 -19.42
C ARG A 218 5.48 7.07 -18.40
N PHE A 219 5.80 7.78 -17.33
CA PHE A 219 6.50 7.21 -16.19
C PHE A 219 5.69 7.33 -14.90
N VAL A 220 5.86 6.34 -14.03
CA VAL A 220 5.20 6.25 -12.72
C VAL A 220 6.26 5.96 -11.67
N ILE A 221 6.36 6.81 -10.66
CA ILE A 221 7.13 6.54 -9.44
C ILE A 221 6.11 6.30 -8.33
N SER A 222 6.12 5.14 -7.70
CA SER A 222 5.16 4.78 -6.67
C SER A 222 5.82 4.01 -5.54
N ILE A 223 5.95 4.70 -4.41
CA ILE A 223 6.68 4.24 -3.22
C ILE A 223 5.79 4.31 -1.98
N ARG A 224 6.13 3.51 -0.97
CA ARG A 224 5.55 3.59 0.37
C ARG A 224 6.55 3.21 1.44
N THR A 225 6.25 3.60 2.66
CA THR A 225 7.06 3.34 3.84
C THR A 225 6.21 3.08 5.08
N LYS A 226 6.63 2.11 5.91
CA LYS A 226 5.93 1.70 7.14
C LYS A 226 6.37 2.59 8.30
N LEU A 227 5.46 3.40 8.83
CA LEU A 227 5.71 4.30 9.96
C LEU A 227 5.57 3.57 11.31
N ALA A 228 4.56 2.72 11.43
CA ALA A 228 4.26 1.96 12.64
C ALA A 228 3.60 0.62 12.30
N SER A 229 3.64 -0.31 13.26
CA SER A 229 2.99 -1.62 13.17
C SER A 229 2.74 -2.20 14.56
N GLY A 230 1.65 -2.94 14.73
CA GLY A 230 1.21 -3.42 16.05
C GLY A 230 0.58 -2.31 16.88
N LEU A 231 -0.32 -1.51 16.30
CA LEU A 231 -1.03 -0.43 17.00
C LEU A 231 -2.29 -0.96 17.68
N LEU A 232 -3.06 -1.81 16.99
CA LEU A 232 -4.29 -2.44 17.49
C LEU A 232 -4.21 -3.97 17.57
N THR A 233 -3.23 -4.63 16.92
CA THR A 233 -3.05 -6.09 17.05
C THR A 233 -2.29 -6.47 18.32
N PRO A 234 -2.63 -7.61 18.97
CA PRO A 234 -1.93 -8.05 20.19
C PRO A 234 -0.45 -8.33 19.94
N ALA A 235 0.43 -7.76 20.77
CA ALA A 235 1.89 -7.89 20.63
C ALA A 235 2.38 -9.35 20.56
N ALA A 236 1.81 -10.23 21.40
CA ALA A 236 2.12 -11.66 21.42
C ALA A 236 1.46 -12.49 20.30
N GLY A 237 0.58 -11.90 19.49
CA GLY A 237 -0.01 -12.56 18.33
C GLY A 237 0.92 -12.56 17.12
N THR A 238 0.64 -13.42 16.14
CA THR A 238 1.38 -13.46 14.86
C THR A 238 0.98 -12.35 13.90
N ARG A 239 -0.28 -11.89 13.94
CA ARG A 239 -0.83 -10.83 13.07
C ARG A 239 -0.25 -9.45 13.42
N ARG A 240 -0.11 -8.59 12.42
CA ARG A 240 0.37 -7.20 12.54
C ARG A 240 -0.50 -6.26 11.70
N ASP A 241 -1.10 -5.28 12.36
CA ASP A 241 -1.64 -4.08 11.70
C ASP A 241 -0.52 -3.06 11.46
N SER A 242 -0.72 -2.15 10.51
CA SER A 242 0.36 -1.28 10.02
C SER A 242 -0.15 0.08 9.52
N LEU A 243 0.63 1.13 9.80
CA LEU A 243 0.41 2.50 9.34
C LEU A 243 1.50 2.89 8.33
N TRP A 244 1.08 3.39 7.18
CA TRP A 244 1.91 3.67 6.02
C TRP A 244 1.72 5.09 5.53
N VAL A 245 2.78 5.67 4.98
CA VAL A 245 2.68 6.77 4.01
C VAL A 245 3.10 6.23 2.64
N ALA A 246 2.33 6.57 1.62
CA ALA A 246 2.62 6.29 0.22
C ALA A 246 2.70 7.58 -0.59
N TYR A 247 3.41 7.53 -1.71
CA TYR A 247 3.49 8.60 -2.69
C TYR A 247 3.54 7.99 -4.08
N THR A 248 2.57 8.36 -4.92
CA THR A 248 2.55 8.02 -6.35
C THR A 248 2.63 9.30 -7.16
N GLN A 249 3.54 9.33 -8.13
CA GLN A 249 3.64 10.36 -9.16
C GLN A 249 3.48 9.70 -10.53
N GLN A 250 2.65 10.28 -11.41
CA GLN A 250 2.45 9.82 -12.79
C GLN A 250 2.65 10.98 -13.76
N SER A 251 3.64 10.90 -14.64
CA SER A 251 3.96 11.96 -15.61
C SER A 251 3.77 11.52 -17.06
N TYR A 252 3.25 12.44 -17.88
CA TYR A 252 3.07 12.30 -19.32
C TYR A 252 3.98 13.30 -20.04
N TRP A 253 5.02 12.78 -20.68
CA TRP A 253 6.06 13.55 -21.34
C TRP A 253 5.92 13.48 -22.87
N GLN A 254 5.84 14.63 -23.54
CA GLN A 254 5.73 14.73 -24.99
C GLN A 254 7.11 14.58 -25.67
N VAL A 255 7.86 13.52 -25.33
CA VAL A 255 9.26 13.29 -25.75
C VAL A 255 9.47 13.29 -27.28
N PHE A 256 8.44 12.93 -28.04
CA PHE A 256 8.46 12.93 -29.51
C PHE A 256 8.08 14.29 -30.12
N ASN A 257 7.50 15.22 -29.34
CA ASN A 257 6.98 16.49 -29.83
C ASN A 257 8.07 17.58 -29.88
N GLY A 258 8.95 17.47 -30.88
CA GLY A 258 10.02 18.46 -31.11
C GLY A 258 9.49 19.88 -31.35
N ALA A 259 8.31 20.03 -31.96
CA ALA A 259 7.71 21.33 -32.27
C ALA A 259 7.27 22.15 -31.04
N LEU A 260 7.07 21.49 -29.88
CA LEU A 260 6.79 22.15 -28.60
C LEU A 260 7.99 22.13 -27.63
N SER A 261 9.18 21.76 -28.09
CA SER A 261 10.37 21.54 -27.25
C SER A 261 10.20 20.42 -26.19
N ARG A 262 9.41 19.38 -26.52
CA ARG A 262 9.20 18.15 -25.70
C ARG A 262 8.74 18.42 -24.26
N PRO A 263 7.61 19.12 -24.03
CA PRO A 263 7.18 19.50 -22.69
C PRO A 263 6.56 18.31 -21.93
N PHE A 264 6.44 18.45 -20.61
CA PHE A 264 5.44 17.66 -19.88
C PHE A 264 4.05 18.18 -20.21
N ARG A 265 3.11 17.27 -20.52
CA ARG A 265 1.69 17.61 -20.69
C ARG A 265 0.98 17.64 -19.33
N ASN A 266 1.34 16.71 -18.45
CA ASN A 266 0.80 16.61 -17.10
C ASN A 266 1.71 15.80 -16.18
N THR A 267 1.70 16.13 -14.88
CA THR A 267 2.19 15.26 -13.80
C THR A 267 1.14 15.21 -12.71
N ASP A 268 0.65 14.03 -12.36
CA ASP A 268 -0.23 13.81 -11.21
C ASP A 268 0.62 13.49 -9.98
N TYR A 269 0.30 14.12 -8.85
CA TYR A 269 0.92 13.96 -7.54
C TYR A 269 -0.11 13.38 -6.56
N MET A 270 0.16 12.22 -5.97
CA MET A 270 -0.79 11.49 -5.13
C MET A 270 -0.13 10.93 -3.86
N PRO A 271 0.02 11.75 -2.80
CA PRO A 271 0.39 11.28 -1.47
C PRO A 271 -0.81 10.65 -0.73
N GLU A 272 -0.56 9.57 0.00
CA GLU A 272 -1.54 8.85 0.81
C GLU A 272 -1.04 8.57 2.23
N LEU A 273 -1.96 8.60 3.21
CA LEU A 273 -1.79 8.03 4.54
C LEU A 273 -2.74 6.85 4.67
N ILE A 274 -2.22 5.65 4.96
CA ILE A 274 -2.97 4.39 4.85
C ILE A 274 -2.80 3.57 6.14
N TYR A 275 -3.91 3.17 6.75
CA TYR A 275 -3.94 2.22 7.86
C TYR A 275 -4.50 0.87 7.39
N VAL A 276 -3.84 -0.22 7.76
CA VAL A 276 -4.19 -1.59 7.33
C VAL A 276 -4.25 -2.52 8.53
N TYR A 277 -5.34 -3.28 8.60
CA TYR A 277 -5.61 -4.26 9.65
C TYR A 277 -5.71 -5.68 9.04
N PRO A 278 -4.94 -6.66 9.56
CA PRO A 278 -4.91 -8.02 9.03
C PRO A 278 -6.24 -8.71 9.28
N THR A 279 -6.88 -9.13 8.19
CA THR A 279 -8.13 -9.91 8.22
C THR A 279 -7.78 -11.35 7.85
N THR A 280 -8.45 -12.33 8.44
CA THR A 280 -8.24 -13.75 8.07
C THR A 280 -9.57 -14.47 8.13
N LEU A 281 -10.53 -14.03 7.32
CA LEU A 281 -11.82 -14.71 7.19
C LEU A 281 -11.79 -15.59 5.94
N ALA A 282 -11.92 -16.90 6.12
CA ALA A 282 -12.11 -17.83 5.02
C ALA A 282 -13.47 -17.61 4.35
N LEU A 283 -13.51 -17.66 3.02
CA LEU A 283 -14.68 -17.43 2.18
C LEU A 283 -14.93 -18.64 1.26
N PRO A 284 -16.15 -18.79 0.71
CA PRO A 284 -16.48 -19.88 -0.20
C PRO A 284 -15.53 -19.98 -1.40
N GLY A 285 -15.30 -21.22 -1.87
CA GLY A 285 -14.47 -21.48 -3.05
C GLY A 285 -12.96 -21.34 -2.84
N GLY A 286 -12.47 -21.26 -1.60
CA GLY A 286 -11.05 -21.19 -1.26
C GLY A 286 -10.47 -19.77 -1.24
N TRP A 287 -11.31 -18.74 -1.20
CA TRP A 287 -10.87 -17.36 -1.01
C TRP A 287 -10.63 -17.04 0.46
N THR A 288 -9.74 -16.09 0.75
CA THR A 288 -9.51 -15.53 2.08
C THR A 288 -9.61 -14.01 2.01
N TRP A 289 -10.44 -13.39 2.86
CA TRP A 289 -10.38 -11.95 3.12
C TRP A 289 -9.16 -11.67 3.99
N ARG A 290 -8.15 -11.02 3.40
CA ARG A 290 -6.78 -10.94 3.93
C ARG A 290 -6.46 -9.61 4.61
N TYR A 291 -7.06 -8.51 4.19
CA TYR A 291 -6.97 -7.26 4.94
C TYR A 291 -8.20 -6.37 4.79
N SER A 292 -8.36 -5.50 5.78
CA SER A 292 -9.27 -4.37 5.78
C SER A 292 -8.44 -3.12 6.06
N GLY A 293 -8.81 -1.97 5.49
CA GLY A 293 -8.03 -0.74 5.69
C GLY A 293 -8.82 0.52 5.38
N ALA A 294 -8.22 1.64 5.76
CA ALA A 294 -8.73 2.97 5.48
C ALA A 294 -7.57 3.89 5.10
N GLY A 295 -7.83 4.88 4.24
CA GLY A 295 -6.81 5.81 3.80
C GLY A 295 -7.33 7.22 3.52
N LEU A 296 -6.42 8.17 3.59
CA LEU A 296 -6.60 9.56 3.17
C LEU A 296 -5.68 9.80 1.98
N VAL A 297 -6.22 10.30 0.87
CA VAL A 297 -5.46 10.61 -0.34
C VAL A 297 -5.79 12.01 -0.85
N HIS A 298 -4.73 12.80 -1.02
CA HIS A 298 -4.77 13.98 -1.87
C HIS A 298 -4.34 13.57 -3.28
N GLN A 299 -4.95 14.14 -4.32
CA GLN A 299 -4.41 14.06 -5.67
C GLN A 299 -4.58 15.41 -6.37
N SER A 300 -3.50 15.94 -6.92
CA SER A 300 -3.52 17.14 -7.77
C SER A 300 -2.51 16.99 -8.90
N ASN A 301 -2.57 17.87 -9.90
CA ASN A 301 -1.58 17.90 -10.99
C ASN A 301 -0.49 18.98 -10.84
N GLY A 302 -0.46 19.69 -9.70
CA GLY A 302 0.51 20.74 -9.42
C GLY A 302 0.47 21.96 -10.35
N GLN A 303 -0.53 22.08 -11.24
CA GLN A 303 -0.64 23.18 -12.19
C GLN A 303 -1.46 24.35 -11.63
N SER A 304 -1.19 25.55 -12.15
CA SER A 304 -2.03 26.73 -11.94
C SER A 304 -3.20 26.77 -12.92
N ASP A 305 -4.19 27.61 -12.63
CA ASP A 305 -5.31 27.91 -13.52
C ASP A 305 -4.80 28.37 -14.91
N PRO A 306 -5.42 27.96 -16.04
CA PRO A 306 -6.65 27.17 -16.13
C PRO A 306 -6.44 25.64 -16.13
N LEU A 307 -5.20 25.17 -15.96
CA LEU A 307 -4.86 23.74 -16.03
C LEU A 307 -4.82 23.05 -14.67
N SER A 308 -5.08 23.78 -13.58
CA SER A 308 -5.14 23.22 -12.23
C SER A 308 -6.21 22.13 -12.13
N ARG A 309 -5.88 21.01 -11.48
CA ARG A 309 -6.82 19.94 -11.15
C ARG A 309 -6.47 19.39 -9.78
N SER A 310 -7.46 19.19 -8.92
CA SER A 310 -7.27 18.63 -7.58
C SER A 310 -8.54 17.98 -7.02
N TRP A 311 -8.36 16.99 -6.15
CA TRP A 311 -9.41 16.45 -5.30
C TRP A 311 -8.84 15.74 -4.08
N ASN A 312 -9.60 15.75 -2.98
CA ASN A 312 -9.25 15.10 -1.72
C ASN A 312 -10.28 14.00 -1.42
N ARG A 313 -9.82 12.83 -0.97
CA ARG A 313 -10.68 11.66 -0.69
C ARG A 313 -10.28 10.97 0.63
N ALA A 314 -11.29 10.48 1.35
CA ALA A 314 -11.12 9.37 2.28
C ALA A 314 -11.64 8.09 1.63
N TYR A 315 -10.98 6.96 1.87
CA TYR A 315 -11.39 5.66 1.34
C TYR A 315 -11.36 4.54 2.39
N LEU A 316 -12.18 3.52 2.14
CA LEU A 316 -12.06 2.19 2.75
C LEU A 316 -11.53 1.23 1.68
N MET A 317 -10.77 0.23 2.10
CA MET A 317 -10.26 -0.81 1.22
C MET A 317 -10.31 -2.20 1.85
N ALA A 318 -10.41 -3.22 1.00
CA ALA A 318 -10.30 -4.62 1.37
C ALA A 318 -9.51 -5.38 0.31
N GLY A 319 -8.75 -6.39 0.75
CA GLY A 319 -8.04 -7.31 -0.15
C GLY A 319 -8.38 -8.76 0.15
N PHE A 320 -8.62 -9.51 -0.91
CA PHE A 320 -8.96 -10.93 -0.90
C PHE A 320 -7.95 -11.68 -1.75
N GLU A 321 -7.57 -12.88 -1.35
CA GLU A 321 -6.64 -13.74 -2.10
C GLU A 321 -7.18 -15.16 -2.19
N LYS A 322 -6.78 -15.87 -3.24
CA LYS A 322 -6.97 -17.31 -3.40
C LYS A 322 -5.65 -17.91 -3.86
N ASP A 323 -4.99 -18.58 -2.92
CA ASP A 323 -3.61 -19.02 -3.04
C ASP A 323 -2.70 -17.79 -3.38
N ASP A 324 -1.47 -17.99 -3.87
CA ASP A 324 -0.72 -16.92 -4.56
C ASP A 324 -1.14 -16.74 -6.04
N ARG A 325 -2.21 -17.42 -6.49
CA ARG A 325 -2.66 -17.39 -7.90
C ARG A 325 -3.52 -16.17 -8.22
N PHE A 326 -4.42 -15.78 -7.32
CA PHE A 326 -5.36 -14.70 -7.55
C PHE A 326 -5.44 -13.75 -6.37
N ASN A 327 -5.48 -12.44 -6.63
CA ASN A 327 -5.89 -11.45 -5.64
C ASN A 327 -6.95 -10.51 -6.19
N LEU A 328 -7.81 -10.01 -5.31
CA LEU A 328 -8.86 -9.05 -5.61
C LEU A 328 -8.79 -7.94 -4.57
N GLN A 329 -8.59 -6.71 -5.01
CA GLN A 329 -8.47 -5.53 -4.15
C GLN A 329 -9.61 -4.56 -4.50
N VAL A 330 -10.33 -4.11 -3.48
CA VAL A 330 -11.48 -3.22 -3.62
C VAL A 330 -11.20 -1.94 -2.85
N ARG A 331 -11.45 -0.77 -3.45
CA ARG A 331 -11.47 0.52 -2.76
C ARG A 331 -12.79 1.24 -3.01
N VAL A 332 -13.33 1.88 -1.98
CA VAL A 332 -14.50 2.77 -2.08
C VAL A 332 -14.21 4.10 -1.39
N TRP A 333 -14.50 5.22 -2.04
CA TRP A 333 -14.11 6.55 -1.57
C TRP A 333 -15.22 7.59 -1.55
N LYS A 334 -15.09 8.50 -0.58
CA LYS A 334 -15.84 9.73 -0.46
C LYS A 334 -14.91 10.91 -0.74
N ARG A 335 -15.15 11.63 -1.84
CA ARG A 335 -14.53 12.95 -2.08
C ARG A 335 -14.96 13.90 -0.95
N PHE A 336 -14.04 14.70 -0.44
CA PHE A 336 -14.39 15.80 0.46
C PHE A 336 -15.12 16.91 -0.33
N PRO A 337 -16.13 17.58 0.26
CA PRO A 337 -16.87 18.64 -0.42
C PRO A 337 -16.05 19.92 -0.50
N GLU A 338 -16.10 20.57 -1.65
CA GLU A 338 -15.36 21.79 -1.97
C GLU A 338 -16.36 22.82 -2.52
N SER A 339 -16.18 24.10 -2.23
CA SER A 339 -17.07 25.15 -2.76
C SER A 339 -16.80 25.34 -4.25
N PHE A 340 -17.83 25.47 -5.10
CA PHE A 340 -17.67 25.56 -6.56
C PHE A 340 -16.55 26.51 -7.04
N ALA A 341 -16.46 27.72 -6.48
CA ALA A 341 -15.41 28.72 -6.80
C ALA A 341 -13.97 28.37 -6.33
N LYS A 342 -13.76 27.15 -5.83
CA LYS A 342 -12.47 26.54 -5.46
C LYS A 342 -12.33 25.10 -5.93
N ASP A 343 -13.37 24.55 -6.58
CA ASP A 343 -13.38 23.17 -7.04
C ASP A 343 -12.89 23.15 -8.48
N ASN A 344 -11.65 22.68 -8.69
CA ASN A 344 -11.03 22.67 -10.02
C ASN A 344 -11.75 21.78 -11.03
N ASN A 345 -12.54 20.82 -10.55
CA ASN A 345 -13.14 19.75 -11.36
C ASN A 345 -14.42 19.20 -10.69
N PRO A 346 -15.53 19.96 -10.66
CA PRO A 346 -16.71 19.62 -9.86
C PRO A 346 -17.37 18.28 -10.22
N ASP A 347 -17.32 17.87 -11.48
CA ASP A 347 -17.91 16.61 -11.95
C ASP A 347 -16.91 15.43 -12.00
N ILE A 348 -15.71 15.55 -11.42
CA ILE A 348 -14.70 14.46 -11.40
C ILE A 348 -15.25 13.14 -10.86
N THR A 349 -16.05 13.21 -9.79
CA THR A 349 -16.69 12.04 -9.17
C THR A 349 -17.75 11.42 -10.08
N THR A 350 -18.30 12.16 -11.04
CA THR A 350 -19.20 11.64 -12.08
C THR A 350 -18.43 10.94 -13.20
N LYS A 351 -17.19 11.33 -13.51
CA LYS A 351 -16.37 10.72 -14.58
C LYS A 351 -15.55 9.51 -14.11
N VAL A 352 -14.93 9.64 -12.93
CA VAL A 352 -14.00 8.65 -12.34
C VAL A 352 -14.71 7.76 -11.32
N GLY A 353 -15.87 8.18 -10.80
CA GLY A 353 -16.70 7.37 -9.91
C GLY A 353 -16.27 7.38 -8.44
N ARG A 354 -16.64 6.30 -7.74
CA ARG A 354 -16.62 6.21 -6.26
C ARG A 354 -15.84 5.02 -5.70
N GLY A 355 -15.18 4.25 -6.56
CA GLY A 355 -14.37 3.11 -6.16
C GLY A 355 -13.59 2.52 -7.33
N ASP A 356 -12.63 1.67 -6.98
CA ASP A 356 -11.93 0.79 -7.92
C ASP A 356 -11.94 -0.67 -7.47
N LEU A 357 -11.79 -1.55 -8.46
CA LEU A 357 -11.76 -2.99 -8.36
C LEU A 357 -10.55 -3.48 -9.16
N THR A 358 -9.52 -3.97 -8.47
CA THR A 358 -8.30 -4.50 -9.07
C THR A 358 -8.25 -6.01 -8.89
N PHE A 359 -8.29 -6.76 -9.99
CA PHE A 359 -8.06 -8.21 -10.00
C PHE A 359 -6.64 -8.50 -10.50
N GLY A 360 -5.87 -9.25 -9.73
CA GLY A 360 -4.56 -9.77 -10.09
C GLY A 360 -4.61 -11.28 -10.33
N TRP A 361 -3.93 -11.75 -11.37
CA TRP A 361 -3.73 -13.16 -11.68
C TRP A 361 -2.26 -13.43 -11.98
N ASN A 362 -1.61 -14.20 -11.11
CA ASN A 362 -0.30 -14.79 -11.38
C ASN A 362 -0.52 -16.05 -12.22
N ILE A 363 -0.20 -15.97 -13.51
CA ILE A 363 -0.38 -17.04 -14.50
C ILE A 363 0.68 -18.12 -14.25
N ASP A 364 1.91 -17.68 -13.99
CA ASP A 364 3.06 -18.49 -13.59
C ASP A 364 4.06 -17.62 -12.80
N SER A 365 5.23 -18.14 -12.47
CA SER A 365 6.26 -17.45 -11.69
C SER A 365 6.93 -16.24 -12.38
N LYS A 366 6.66 -16.01 -13.67
CA LYS A 366 7.14 -14.86 -14.45
C LYS A 366 6.03 -13.97 -14.98
N ASN A 367 4.85 -14.53 -15.28
CA ASN A 367 3.75 -13.83 -15.94
C ASN A 367 2.64 -13.44 -14.96
N THR A 368 2.39 -12.14 -14.83
CA THR A 368 1.29 -11.59 -14.01
C THR A 368 0.40 -10.71 -14.88
N LEU A 369 -0.91 -10.93 -14.80
CA LEU A 369 -1.96 -10.09 -15.38
C LEU A 369 -2.65 -9.29 -14.26
N ARG A 370 -3.02 -8.05 -14.54
CA ARG A 370 -3.84 -7.21 -13.65
C ARG A 370 -4.93 -6.51 -14.47
N ALA A 371 -6.16 -6.53 -13.97
CA ALA A 371 -7.30 -5.84 -14.55
C ALA A 371 -7.92 -4.91 -13.50
N THR A 372 -7.94 -3.62 -13.78
CA THR A 372 -8.47 -2.58 -12.88
C THR A 372 -9.67 -1.91 -13.53
N TYR A 373 -10.82 -1.94 -12.85
CA TYR A 373 -11.99 -1.13 -13.19
C TYR A 373 -12.17 -0.01 -12.16
N THR A 374 -12.39 1.20 -12.63
CA THR A 374 -12.59 2.41 -11.80
C THR A 374 -13.85 3.11 -12.30
N GLY A 375 -14.86 3.36 -11.46
CA GLY A 375 -16.06 4.03 -11.97
C GLY A 375 -17.31 3.97 -11.11
N THR A 376 -18.45 4.01 -11.82
CA THR A 376 -19.79 3.65 -11.32
C THR A 376 -20.46 2.86 -12.45
N PHE A 377 -21.21 1.79 -12.13
CA PHE A 377 -21.71 0.77 -13.07
C PHE A 377 -22.73 1.26 -14.14
N ASN A 378 -22.77 2.55 -14.47
CA ASN A 378 -23.93 3.18 -15.11
C ASN A 378 -23.63 4.33 -16.10
N ARG A 379 -22.38 4.48 -16.62
CA ARG A 379 -21.99 5.14 -17.91
C ARG A 379 -20.53 5.62 -17.96
N TYR A 380 -19.95 5.93 -16.80
CA TYR A 380 -18.64 6.58 -16.68
C TYR A 380 -17.65 5.74 -15.85
N GLY A 381 -16.36 5.96 -16.09
CA GLY A 381 -15.27 5.22 -15.51
C GLY A 381 -14.16 4.90 -16.52
N SER A 382 -13.28 3.99 -16.13
CA SER A 382 -12.22 3.44 -16.97
C SER A 382 -11.86 2.00 -16.60
N GLU A 383 -11.27 1.33 -17.58
CA GLU A 383 -10.70 -0.01 -17.50
C GLU A 383 -9.21 0.10 -17.81
N ARG A 384 -8.36 -0.62 -17.06
CA ARG A 384 -6.94 -0.79 -17.38
C ARG A 384 -6.56 -2.25 -17.26
N LEU A 385 -6.11 -2.85 -18.36
CA LEU A 385 -5.54 -4.19 -18.42
C LEU A 385 -4.01 -4.07 -18.50
N GLU A 386 -3.30 -4.80 -17.66
CA GLU A 386 -1.84 -4.73 -17.53
C GLU A 386 -1.27 -6.15 -17.51
N TRP A 387 -0.28 -6.44 -18.35
CA TRP A 387 0.49 -7.68 -18.33
C TRP A 387 1.96 -7.37 -18.06
N SER A 388 2.62 -8.20 -17.25
CA SER A 388 4.06 -8.06 -17.00
C SER A 388 4.80 -9.38 -16.87
N HIS A 389 5.97 -9.43 -17.50
CA HIS A 389 6.86 -10.59 -17.56
C HIS A 389 8.18 -10.31 -16.84
N ALA A 390 8.54 -11.12 -15.84
CA ALA A 390 9.79 -10.95 -15.09
C ALA A 390 11.04 -11.13 -15.97
N LEU A 391 11.94 -10.14 -15.97
CA LEU A 391 13.15 -10.11 -16.78
C LEU A 391 14.38 -10.50 -15.92
N GLY A 392 14.90 -11.69 -16.18
CA GLY A 392 16.11 -12.22 -15.53
C GLY A 392 16.15 -13.75 -15.56
N ALA A 393 17.34 -14.29 -15.34
CA ALA A 393 17.51 -15.71 -15.00
C ALA A 393 17.28 -15.90 -13.50
N GLY A 394 16.74 -17.05 -13.09
CA GLY A 394 16.50 -17.39 -11.67
C GLY A 394 17.77 -17.79 -10.90
N ASN A 395 18.91 -17.14 -11.15
CA ASN A 395 20.22 -17.49 -10.60
C ASN A 395 20.42 -16.93 -9.16
N GLY A 396 19.44 -17.15 -8.29
CA GLY A 396 19.41 -16.66 -6.90
C GLY A 396 19.20 -15.14 -6.75
N ARG A 397 19.50 -14.33 -7.78
CA ARG A 397 19.33 -12.87 -7.73
C ARG A 397 17.93 -12.46 -8.15
N PHE A 398 17.13 -11.96 -7.20
CA PHE A 398 15.82 -11.40 -7.49
C PHE A 398 15.95 -10.16 -8.40
N SER A 399 15.44 -10.29 -9.63
CA SER A 399 15.24 -9.15 -10.53
C SER A 399 13.80 -8.66 -10.39
N GLY A 400 13.64 -7.51 -9.74
CA GLY A 400 12.35 -6.80 -9.70
C GLY A 400 11.96 -6.16 -11.04
N LEU A 401 12.82 -6.24 -12.05
CA LEU A 401 12.57 -5.69 -13.38
C LEU A 401 11.65 -6.62 -14.17
N ARG A 402 10.60 -6.04 -14.76
CA ARG A 402 9.62 -6.74 -15.59
C ARG A 402 9.43 -5.97 -16.91
N PHE A 403 9.24 -6.68 -18.00
CA PHE A 403 8.62 -6.10 -19.20
C PHE A 403 7.15 -5.81 -18.88
N TYR A 404 6.60 -4.74 -19.43
CA TYR A 404 5.23 -4.27 -19.15
C TYR A 404 4.51 -3.93 -20.45
N MET A 405 3.26 -4.40 -20.57
CA MET A 405 2.29 -3.95 -21.55
C MET A 405 1.01 -3.51 -20.82
N GLY A 406 0.46 -2.36 -21.18
CA GLY A 406 -0.78 -1.83 -20.60
C GLY A 406 -1.74 -1.35 -21.67
N LEU A 407 -3.04 -1.56 -21.46
CA LEU A 407 -4.13 -1.01 -22.26
C LEU A 407 -5.12 -0.33 -21.33
N PHE A 408 -5.25 0.99 -21.45
CA PHE A 408 -6.26 1.80 -20.77
C PHE A 408 -7.39 2.17 -21.73
N HIS A 409 -8.64 2.16 -21.24
CA HIS A 409 -9.80 2.69 -21.94
C HIS A 409 -10.75 3.38 -20.98
N GLY A 410 -11.05 4.66 -21.20
CA GLY A 410 -12.05 5.39 -20.42
C GLY A 410 -11.66 6.82 -20.05
N TYR A 411 -12.16 7.26 -18.91
CA TYR A 411 -11.97 8.57 -18.30
C TYR A 411 -10.94 8.51 -17.17
N GLY A 412 -10.16 9.58 -16.97
CA GLY A 412 -9.17 9.63 -15.88
C GLY A 412 -7.92 8.76 -16.12
N ASP A 413 -7.35 8.83 -17.32
CA ASP A 413 -5.99 8.33 -17.57
C ASP A 413 -4.99 9.10 -16.69
N SER A 414 -5.10 10.43 -16.75
CA SER A 414 -4.46 11.41 -15.87
C SER A 414 -5.52 12.31 -15.21
N LEU A 415 -5.13 13.16 -14.26
CA LEU A 415 -6.07 14.10 -13.63
C LEU A 415 -6.48 15.26 -14.56
N ILE A 416 -5.65 15.65 -15.54
CA ILE A 416 -6.06 16.62 -16.57
C ILE A 416 -7.04 15.99 -17.57
N ASP A 417 -6.87 14.69 -17.88
CA ASP A 417 -7.76 13.91 -18.74
C ASP A 417 -9.02 13.37 -18.02
N TYR A 418 -9.37 13.89 -16.82
CA TYR A 418 -10.42 13.29 -15.97
C TYR A 418 -11.80 13.22 -16.62
N ASN A 419 -12.15 14.19 -17.47
CA ASN A 419 -13.41 14.26 -18.22
C ASN A 419 -13.24 13.94 -19.72
N PHE A 420 -12.04 13.52 -20.14
CA PHE A 420 -11.69 13.22 -21.54
C PHE A 420 -11.60 11.70 -21.76
N LYS A 421 -12.51 11.13 -22.55
CA LYS A 421 -12.44 9.69 -22.87
C LYS A 421 -11.34 9.42 -23.90
N ARG A 422 -10.37 8.56 -23.55
CA ARG A 422 -9.32 8.08 -24.46
C ARG A 422 -9.07 6.57 -24.31
N THR A 423 -8.35 6.02 -25.27
CA THR A 423 -7.82 4.64 -25.24
C THR A 423 -6.31 4.75 -25.48
N VAL A 424 -5.52 4.15 -24.60
CA VAL A 424 -4.05 4.29 -24.59
C VAL A 424 -3.42 2.91 -24.44
N PHE A 425 -2.61 2.53 -25.41
CA PHE A 425 -1.72 1.38 -25.30
C PHE A 425 -0.36 1.86 -24.77
N SER A 426 0.34 1.05 -23.99
CA SER A 426 1.62 1.39 -23.36
C SER A 426 2.54 0.18 -23.30
N VAL A 427 3.82 0.36 -23.64
CA VAL A 427 4.84 -0.70 -23.61
C VAL A 427 6.12 -0.17 -22.97
N GLY A 428 6.79 -0.99 -22.17
CA GLY A 428 8.09 -0.63 -21.60
C GLY A 428 8.50 -1.54 -20.45
N LEU A 429 9.02 -0.91 -19.39
CA LEU A 429 9.57 -1.59 -18.22
C LEU A 429 8.83 -1.19 -16.94
N SER A 430 8.80 -2.13 -16.01
CA SER A 430 8.24 -2.00 -14.66
C SER A 430 9.27 -2.48 -13.63
N LEU A 431 9.38 -1.78 -12.51
CA LEU A 431 10.11 -2.22 -11.33
C LEU A 431 9.12 -2.52 -10.19
N VAL A 432 9.25 -3.71 -9.60
CA VAL A 432 8.50 -4.19 -8.43
C VAL A 432 9.47 -4.71 -7.35
N ASP A 433 8.97 -4.97 -6.15
CA ASP A 433 9.78 -5.29 -4.95
C ASP A 433 9.84 -6.81 -4.63
N PHE A 434 8.81 -7.55 -5.04
CA PHE A 434 8.64 -9.00 -4.99
C PHE A 434 7.65 -9.46 -6.06
#